data_AF-A0A257M3E5-F1
#
_entry.id   AF-A0A257M3E5-F1
#
_cell.length_a   1.000
_cell.length_b   1.000
_cell.length_c   1.000
_cell.angle_alpha   90.00
_cell.angle_beta   90.00
_cell.angle_gamma   90.00
#
_symmetry.space_group_name_H-M   'P 1'
#
loop_
_entity.id
_entity.type
_entity.pdbx_description
1 polymer ?
#
loop_
_entity_poly.entity_id
_entity_poly.type
_entity_poly.pdbx_seq_one_letter_code
_entity_poly.pdbx_strand_id
1 'polypeptide(L)'
;LKGELSHAQAIESAAPFFREVGDACANAGSFLVMEANPEAYGADFCTRLEQAAELVSLVDSTGFKLHVDAGGLALSGEKFEPVIKQAASLIGHAHASQPNLMGWEEPHPVHARLGSALRDCGYHGNIAIEMRVQDDVEMAVAEAVRKTAMIYLKD
;
A
#
# COMPACT_ATOMS: atom_id res chain seq x y z
N LEU A 1 11.98 -12.12 7.21
CA LEU A 1 11.18 -13.35 7.05
C LEU A 1 10.57 -13.69 8.38
N LYS A 2 9.26 -13.98 8.40
CA LYS A 2 8.54 -14.46 9.58
C LYS A 2 8.95 -15.88 9.98
N GLY A 3 9.16 -16.75 9.00
CA GLY A 3 9.40 -18.17 9.23
C GLY A 3 8.29 -18.82 10.07
N GLU A 4 8.69 -19.57 11.10
CA GLU A 4 7.79 -20.34 11.97
C GLU A 4 7.02 -19.48 13.00
N LEU A 5 7.27 -18.17 13.07
CA LEU A 5 6.59 -17.31 14.03
C LEU A 5 5.10 -17.17 13.66
N SER A 6 4.24 -17.16 14.68
CA SER A 6 2.88 -16.66 14.50
C SER A 6 2.91 -15.18 14.08
N HIS A 7 1.83 -14.70 13.46
CA HIS A 7 1.71 -13.30 13.07
C HIS A 7 1.91 -12.35 14.26
N ALA A 8 1.26 -12.64 15.40
CA ALA A 8 1.39 -11.84 16.61
C ALA A 8 2.84 -11.79 17.13
N GLN A 9 3.52 -12.94 17.23
CA GLN A 9 4.93 -12.99 17.66
C GLN A 9 5.84 -12.21 16.72
N ALA A 10 5.58 -12.28 15.41
CA ALA A 10 6.35 -11.57 14.41
C ALA A 10 6.17 -10.05 14.52
N ILE A 11 4.93 -9.58 14.71
CA ILE A 11 4.63 -8.17 14.94
C ILE A 11 5.29 -7.68 16.24
N GLU A 12 5.13 -8.41 17.35
CA GLU A 12 5.71 -8.05 18.65
C GLU A 12 7.24 -7.96 18.57
N SER A 13 7.87 -8.87 17.82
CA SER A 13 9.31 -8.86 17.59
C SER A 13 9.77 -7.73 16.67
N ALA A 14 8.95 -7.33 15.68
CA ALA A 14 9.32 -6.33 14.68
C ALA A 14 9.07 -4.88 15.16
N ALA A 15 8.08 -4.66 16.03
CA ALA A 15 7.66 -3.32 16.43
C ALA A 15 8.77 -2.46 17.07
N PRO A 16 9.67 -2.97 17.95
CA PRO A 16 10.75 -2.17 18.51
C PRO A 16 11.72 -1.65 17.44
N PHE A 17 12.05 -2.50 16.45
CA PHE A 17 12.92 -2.12 15.33
C PHE A 17 12.27 -1.01 14.49
N PHE A 18 11.02 -1.19 14.09
CA PHE A 18 10.33 -0.18 13.29
C PHE A 18 10.02 1.10 14.04
N ARG A 19 9.93 1.05 15.38
CA ARG A 19 9.84 2.26 16.20
C ARG A 19 11.12 3.08 16.13
N GLU A 20 12.29 2.45 16.28
CA GLU A 20 13.57 3.14 16.15
C GLU A 20 13.76 3.73 14.74
N VAL A 21 13.42 2.98 13.69
CA VAL A 21 13.47 3.45 12.31
C VAL A 21 12.48 4.58 12.07
N GLY A 22 11.23 4.44 12.56
CA GLY A 22 10.20 5.46 12.44
C GLY A 22 10.61 6.77 13.11
N ASP A 23 11.18 6.70 14.31
CA ASP A 23 11.63 7.90 15.03
C ASP A 23 12.82 8.57 14.32
N ALA A 24 13.73 7.78 13.74
CA ALA A 24 14.80 8.30 12.91
C ALA A 24 14.28 9.02 11.65
N CYS A 25 13.30 8.43 10.94
CA CYS A 25 12.65 9.07 9.79
C CYS A 25 11.92 10.34 10.19
N ALA A 26 11.14 10.32 11.28
CA ALA A 26 10.43 11.49 11.79
C ALA A 26 11.37 12.65 12.09
N ASN A 27 12.50 12.37 12.76
CA ASN A 27 13.55 13.37 13.05
C ASN A 27 14.19 13.94 11.78
N ALA A 28 14.22 13.18 10.69
CA ALA A 28 14.69 13.62 9.38
C ALA A 28 13.60 14.32 8.54
N GLY A 29 12.38 14.49 9.05
CA GLY A 29 11.26 15.07 8.31
C GLY A 29 10.72 14.16 7.20
N SER A 30 10.90 12.84 7.34
CA SER A 30 10.43 11.82 6.40
C SER A 30 9.66 10.71 7.12
N PHE A 31 9.17 9.74 6.36
CA PHE A 31 8.60 8.52 6.91
C PHE A 31 8.95 7.32 6.04
N LEU A 32 9.11 6.16 6.68
CA LEU A 32 9.11 4.86 6.03
C LEU A 32 7.67 4.35 5.93
N VAL A 33 7.34 3.62 4.87
CA VAL A 33 6.01 3.01 4.72
C VAL A 33 6.08 1.47 4.75
N MET A 34 5.10 0.84 5.38
CA MET A 34 4.93 -0.61 5.42
C MET A 34 3.92 -1.05 4.37
N GLU A 35 4.38 -1.84 3.42
CA GLU A 35 3.55 -2.41 2.36
C GLU A 35 3.20 -3.86 2.65
N ALA A 36 1.91 -4.18 2.47
CA ALA A 36 1.45 -5.54 2.50
C ALA A 36 1.68 -6.22 1.14
N ASN A 37 2.75 -7.02 1.05
CA ASN A 37 3.06 -7.77 -0.16
C ASN A 37 2.36 -9.14 -0.14
N PRO A 38 1.59 -9.51 -1.18
CA PRO A 38 0.91 -10.81 -1.22
C PRO A 38 1.88 -12.00 -1.16
N GLU A 39 1.41 -13.12 -0.61
CA GLU A 39 2.14 -14.40 -0.60
C GLU A 39 2.53 -14.87 -2.02
N ALA A 40 1.74 -14.49 -3.04
CA ALA A 40 2.05 -14.76 -4.44
C ALA A 40 3.40 -14.19 -4.90
N TYR A 41 3.95 -13.20 -4.18
CA TYR A 41 5.25 -12.60 -4.41
C TYR A 41 6.36 -13.15 -3.50
N GLY A 42 6.06 -14.18 -2.70
CA GLY A 42 7.01 -14.83 -1.79
C GLY A 42 7.17 -14.12 -0.45
N ALA A 43 6.32 -13.14 -0.14
CA ALA A 43 6.28 -12.51 1.17
C ALA A 43 5.68 -13.46 2.22
N ASP A 44 6.26 -13.44 3.43
CA ASP A 44 5.83 -14.28 4.56
C ASP A 44 5.46 -13.47 5.81
N PHE A 45 5.53 -12.13 5.74
CA PHE A 45 5.30 -11.21 6.83
C PHE A 45 4.45 -10.03 6.35
N CYS A 46 3.38 -9.72 7.10
CA CYS A 46 2.40 -8.68 6.73
C CYS A 46 1.91 -8.81 5.29
N THR A 47 1.33 -9.96 4.93
CA THR A 47 0.92 -10.25 3.54
C THR A 47 -0.47 -9.71 3.18
N ARG A 48 -1.12 -9.06 4.15
CA ARG A 48 -2.47 -8.48 4.06
C ARG A 48 -2.48 -7.08 4.63
N LEU A 49 -3.34 -6.20 4.12
CA LEU A 49 -3.37 -4.80 4.55
C LEU A 49 -3.65 -4.66 6.05
N GLU A 50 -4.55 -5.49 6.60
CA GLU A 50 -4.89 -5.50 8.02
C GLU A 50 -3.68 -5.77 8.93
N GLN A 51 -2.78 -6.66 8.49
CA GLN A 51 -1.57 -7.04 9.22
C GLN A 51 -0.54 -5.92 9.20
N ALA A 52 -0.35 -5.26 8.05
CA ALA A 52 0.51 -4.09 7.96
C ALA A 52 -0.04 -2.92 8.80
N ALA A 53 -1.35 -2.70 8.78
CA ALA A 53 -2.01 -1.66 9.58
C ALA A 53 -1.86 -1.91 11.09
N GLU A 54 -1.96 -3.18 11.54
CA GLU A 54 -1.71 -3.57 12.92
C GLU A 54 -0.28 -3.23 13.36
N LEU A 55 0.72 -3.58 12.55
CA LEU A 55 2.12 -3.26 12.85
C LEU A 55 2.35 -1.75 12.92
N VAL A 56 1.85 -0.99 11.93
CA VAL A 56 1.98 0.48 11.92
C VAL A 56 1.32 1.10 13.15
N SER A 57 0.14 0.63 13.53
CA SER A 57 -0.57 1.09 14.73
C SER A 57 0.19 0.76 16.01
N LEU A 58 0.84 -0.41 16.10
CA LEU A 58 1.62 -0.81 17.28
C LEU A 58 2.93 -0.02 17.40
N VAL A 59 3.55 0.28 16.26
CA VAL A 59 4.78 1.09 16.19
C VAL A 59 4.51 2.54 16.59
N ASP A 60 3.32 3.07 16.34
CA ASP A 60 2.86 4.39 16.81
C ASP A 60 3.93 5.49 16.71
N SER A 61 4.50 5.64 15.51
CA SER A 61 5.50 6.66 15.19
C SER A 61 5.05 7.42 13.95
N THR A 62 5.19 8.75 13.95
CA THR A 62 4.81 9.57 12.79
C THR A 62 5.71 9.34 11.57
N GLY A 63 6.92 8.79 11.78
CA GLY A 63 7.85 8.42 10.71
C GLY A 63 7.72 6.97 10.22
N PHE A 64 6.69 6.23 10.68
CA PHE A 64 6.36 4.91 10.12
C PHE A 64 4.88 4.85 9.78
N LYS A 65 4.56 4.63 8.50
CA LYS A 65 3.22 4.80 7.94
C LYS A 65 2.79 3.58 7.13
N LEU A 66 1.51 3.50 6.80
CA LEU A 66 0.93 2.43 6.01
C LEU A 66 1.05 2.74 4.50
N HIS A 67 1.46 1.75 3.72
CA HIS A 67 1.42 1.77 2.26
C HIS A 67 0.24 0.92 1.76
N VAL A 68 -0.60 1.49 0.89
CA VAL A 68 -1.72 0.78 0.27
C VAL A 68 -1.47 0.56 -1.23
N ASP A 69 -1.28 -0.69 -1.65
CA ASP A 69 -1.00 -1.06 -3.05
C ASP A 69 -2.21 -1.76 -3.70
N ALA A 70 -2.68 -1.24 -4.84
CA ALA A 70 -3.87 -1.75 -5.52
C ALA A 70 -3.72 -3.18 -6.08
N GLY A 71 -2.55 -3.51 -6.65
CA GLY A 71 -2.25 -4.82 -7.22
C GLY A 71 -2.19 -5.89 -6.12
N GLY A 72 -1.59 -5.55 -4.98
CA GLY A 72 -1.54 -6.36 -3.78
C GLY A 72 -2.94 -6.65 -3.23
N LEU A 73 -3.77 -5.62 -3.09
CA LEU A 73 -5.18 -5.76 -2.68
C LEU A 73 -5.99 -6.64 -3.65
N ALA A 74 -5.75 -6.54 -4.96
CA ALA A 74 -6.40 -7.39 -5.94
C ALA A 74 -5.97 -8.85 -5.83
N LEU A 75 -4.68 -9.11 -5.65
CA LEU A 75 -4.13 -10.46 -5.51
C LEU A 75 -4.51 -11.13 -4.19
N SER A 76 -4.56 -10.38 -3.09
CA SER A 76 -4.92 -10.90 -1.76
C SER A 76 -6.43 -11.17 -1.62
N GLY A 77 -7.25 -10.60 -2.52
CA GLY A 77 -8.71 -10.74 -2.53
C GLY A 77 -9.38 -10.19 -1.27
N GLU A 78 -8.71 -9.32 -0.52
CA GLU A 78 -9.17 -8.90 0.79
C GLU A 78 -10.27 -7.83 0.76
N LYS A 79 -11.02 -7.72 1.86
CA LYS A 79 -11.97 -6.62 2.10
C LYS A 79 -11.23 -5.50 2.82
N PHE A 80 -10.64 -4.59 2.05
CA PHE A 80 -9.75 -3.55 2.57
C PHE A 80 -10.45 -2.25 2.98
N GLU A 81 -11.66 -1.98 2.50
CA GLU A 81 -12.34 -0.71 2.75
C GLU A 81 -12.53 -0.40 4.25
N PRO A 82 -12.92 -1.37 5.11
CA PRO A 82 -12.98 -1.13 6.55
C PRO A 82 -11.60 -0.82 7.16
N VAL A 83 -10.55 -1.48 6.68
CA VAL A 83 -9.17 -1.29 7.16
C VAL A 83 -8.68 0.11 6.80
N ILE A 84 -8.88 0.56 5.55
CA ILE A 84 -8.53 1.92 5.10
C ILE A 84 -9.26 2.97 5.94
N LYS A 85 -10.55 2.76 6.22
CA LYS A 85 -11.32 3.68 7.05
C LYS A 85 -10.77 3.79 8.47
N GLN A 86 -10.39 2.66 9.07
CA GLN A 86 -9.85 2.62 10.44
C GLN A 86 -8.42 3.18 10.49
N ALA A 87 -7.61 2.91 9.49
CA ALA A 87 -6.21 3.31 9.41
C ALA A 87 -5.98 4.65 8.68
N ALA A 88 -7.02 5.47 8.48
CA ALA A 88 -6.96 6.65 7.61
C ALA A 88 -5.80 7.61 7.94
N SER A 89 -5.54 7.88 9.22
CA SER A 89 -4.45 8.75 9.69
C SER A 89 -3.05 8.10 9.63
N LEU A 90 -3.01 6.79 9.39
CA LEU A 90 -1.79 5.99 9.29
C LEU A 90 -1.31 5.87 7.84
N ILE A 91 -2.17 6.09 6.84
CA ILE A 91 -1.80 5.96 5.42
C ILE A 91 -0.81 7.07 5.05
N GLY A 92 0.39 6.68 4.64
CA GLY A 92 1.44 7.58 4.17
C GLY A 92 1.57 7.59 2.64
N HIS A 93 1.35 6.45 2.00
CA HIS A 93 1.51 6.30 0.56
C HIS A 93 0.51 5.31 -0.04
N ALA A 94 0.26 5.45 -1.34
CA ALA A 94 -0.53 4.50 -2.10
C ALA A 94 0.06 4.28 -3.49
N HIS A 95 -0.03 3.04 -3.97
CA HIS A 95 0.32 2.65 -5.32
C HIS A 95 -0.93 2.31 -6.13
N ALA A 96 -0.95 2.82 -7.36
CA ALA A 96 -1.80 2.35 -8.43
C ALA A 96 -0.98 1.36 -9.28
N SER A 97 -0.97 0.10 -8.86
CA SER A 97 -0.37 -1.02 -9.56
C SER A 97 -1.46 -1.99 -10.05
N GLN A 98 -1.21 -2.68 -11.17
CA GLN A 98 -2.02 -3.83 -11.57
C GLN A 98 -1.45 -5.11 -10.96
N PRO A 99 -2.25 -6.18 -10.80
CA PRO A 99 -1.72 -7.51 -10.49
C PRO A 99 -0.54 -7.87 -11.41
N ASN A 100 0.56 -8.34 -10.82
CA ASN A 100 1.81 -8.69 -11.52
C ASN A 100 2.50 -7.51 -12.24
N LEU A 101 2.19 -6.28 -11.84
CA LEU A 101 2.74 -5.05 -12.42
C LEU A 101 2.48 -4.92 -13.92
N MET A 102 1.31 -5.40 -14.37
CA MET A 102 0.87 -5.28 -15.76
C MET A 102 0.65 -3.83 -16.19
N GLY A 103 0.58 -3.62 -17.51
CA GLY A 103 0.21 -2.35 -18.12
C GLY A 103 -1.24 -1.94 -17.82
N TRP A 104 -1.61 -0.75 -18.28
CA TRP A 104 -2.88 -0.11 -17.93
C TRP A 104 -3.97 -0.26 -18.99
N GLU A 105 -3.81 -1.14 -19.98
CA GLU A 105 -4.75 -1.38 -21.09
C GLU A 105 -6.14 -1.76 -20.58
N GLU A 106 -6.21 -2.59 -19.53
CA GLU A 106 -7.46 -3.01 -18.89
C GLU A 106 -7.33 -2.90 -17.36
N PRO A 107 -7.68 -1.74 -16.76
CA PRO A 107 -7.52 -1.55 -15.33
C PRO A 107 -8.42 -2.47 -14.51
N HIS A 108 -7.82 -3.13 -13.51
CA HIS A 108 -8.55 -4.01 -12.62
C HIS A 108 -9.65 -3.26 -11.82
N PRO A 109 -10.84 -3.86 -11.58
CA PRO A 109 -11.94 -3.20 -10.86
C PRO A 109 -11.60 -2.72 -9.42
N VAL A 110 -10.52 -3.25 -8.82
CA VAL A 110 -10.03 -2.82 -7.50
C VAL A 110 -9.77 -1.32 -7.45
N HIS A 111 -9.32 -0.70 -8.55
CA HIS A 111 -8.95 0.72 -8.55
C HIS A 111 -10.14 1.62 -8.26
N ALA A 112 -11.33 1.28 -8.77
CA ALA A 112 -12.54 2.05 -8.48
C ALA A 112 -12.91 1.98 -6.99
N ARG A 113 -12.79 0.78 -6.39
CA ARG A 113 -13.03 0.56 -4.96
C ARG A 113 -12.00 1.28 -4.09
N LEU A 114 -10.72 1.15 -4.41
CA LEU A 114 -9.63 1.81 -3.68
C LEU A 114 -9.74 3.33 -3.80
N GLY A 115 -10.01 3.85 -5.00
CA GLY A 115 -10.21 5.28 -5.21
C GLY A 115 -11.35 5.85 -4.37
N SER A 116 -12.48 5.12 -4.25
CA SER A 116 -13.56 5.51 -3.32
C SER A 116 -13.09 5.49 -1.88
N ALA A 117 -12.49 4.39 -1.43
CA ALA A 117 -12.07 4.23 -0.03
C ALA A 117 -11.05 5.31 0.42
N LEU A 118 -10.10 5.67 -0.45
CA LEU A 118 -9.13 6.73 -0.17
C LEU A 118 -9.79 8.12 -0.10
N ARG A 119 -10.74 8.42 -0.99
CA ARG A 119 -11.51 9.68 -0.92
C ARG A 119 -12.37 9.74 0.33
N ASP A 120 -13.12 8.67 0.61
CA ASP A 120 -14.05 8.58 1.74
C ASP A 120 -13.32 8.69 3.10
N CYS A 121 -12.06 8.27 3.18
CA CYS A 121 -11.23 8.40 4.38
C CYS A 121 -10.44 9.72 4.45
N GLY A 122 -10.55 10.60 3.44
CA GLY A 122 -9.86 11.89 3.41
C GLY A 122 -8.36 11.80 3.11
N TYR A 123 -7.91 10.77 2.40
CA TYR A 123 -6.52 10.67 1.98
C TYR A 123 -6.22 11.69 0.87
N HIS A 124 -5.25 12.57 1.12
CA HIS A 124 -4.80 13.62 0.19
C HIS A 124 -3.35 13.46 -0.26
N GLY A 125 -2.73 12.32 0.06
CA GLY A 125 -1.35 12.04 -0.34
C GLY A 125 -1.21 11.60 -1.80
N ASN A 126 0.03 11.35 -2.21
CA ASN A 126 0.35 10.95 -3.58
C ASN A 126 -0.03 9.49 -3.85
N ILE A 127 -0.55 9.25 -5.05
CA ILE A 127 -0.77 7.93 -5.61
C ILE A 127 0.24 7.72 -6.73
N ALA A 128 1.19 6.81 -6.55
CA ALA A 128 2.22 6.52 -7.54
C ALA A 128 1.80 5.38 -8.47
N ILE A 129 2.12 5.49 -9.75
CA ILE A 129 1.91 4.41 -10.72
C ILE A 129 3.10 3.46 -10.64
N GLU A 130 2.83 2.19 -10.38
CA GLU A 130 3.86 1.14 -10.38
C GLU A 130 3.50 0.06 -11.40
N MET A 131 4.36 -0.13 -12.39
CA MET A 131 4.17 -1.10 -13.47
C MET A 131 5.52 -1.51 -14.07
N ARG A 132 5.56 -2.68 -14.71
CA ARG A 132 6.71 -3.12 -15.51
C ARG A 132 6.79 -2.31 -16.81
N VAL A 133 7.99 -2.30 -17.39
CA VAL A 133 8.20 -1.77 -18.73
C VAL A 133 7.29 -2.49 -19.74
N GLN A 134 6.63 -1.71 -20.59
CA GLN A 134 5.84 -2.20 -21.72
C GLN A 134 6.62 -1.95 -23.02
N ASP A 135 6.19 -2.57 -24.13
CA ASP A 135 6.89 -2.48 -25.42
C ASP A 135 7.03 -1.03 -25.92
N ASP A 136 5.93 -0.26 -25.90
CA ASP A 136 5.93 1.18 -26.16
C ASP A 136 5.84 1.96 -24.83
N VAL A 137 7.00 2.38 -24.33
CA VAL A 137 7.13 3.04 -23.02
C VAL A 137 6.38 4.36 -22.96
N GLU A 138 6.46 5.19 -24.00
CA GLU A 138 5.83 6.51 -24.00
C GLU A 138 4.31 6.38 -24.02
N MET A 139 3.79 5.50 -24.87
CA MET A 139 2.35 5.23 -24.95
C MET A 139 1.82 4.64 -23.65
N ALA A 140 2.52 3.66 -23.08
CA ALA A 140 2.10 3.00 -21.85
C ALA A 140 2.08 3.96 -20.64
N VAL A 141 3.09 4.82 -20.50
CA VAL A 141 3.11 5.84 -19.44
C VAL A 141 1.97 6.84 -19.62
N ALA A 142 1.75 7.33 -20.84
CA ALA A 142 0.66 8.25 -21.14
C ALA A 142 -0.73 7.63 -20.83
N GLU A 143 -0.91 6.36 -21.19
CA GLU A 143 -2.13 5.61 -20.90
C GLU A 143 -2.35 5.41 -19.39
N ALA A 144 -1.31 5.00 -18.67
CA ALA A 144 -1.37 4.79 -17.23
C ALA A 144 -1.73 6.09 -16.51
N VAL A 145 -1.08 7.21 -16.84
CA VAL A 145 -1.39 8.54 -16.28
C VAL A 145 -2.84 8.93 -16.56
N ARG A 146 -3.31 8.78 -17.81
CA ARG A 146 -4.68 9.12 -18.17
C ARG A 146 -5.70 8.31 -17.38
N LYS A 147 -5.53 6.99 -17.31
CA LYS A 147 -6.50 6.09 -16.67
C LYS A 147 -6.50 6.21 -15.15
N THR A 148 -5.32 6.34 -14.53
CA THR A 148 -5.19 6.57 -13.09
C THR A 148 -5.83 7.90 -12.68
N ALA A 149 -5.55 8.99 -13.41
CA ALA A 149 -6.18 10.29 -13.18
C ALA A 149 -7.71 10.18 -13.26
N MET A 150 -8.24 9.52 -14.30
CA MET A 150 -9.69 9.31 -14.45
C MET A 150 -10.33 8.53 -13.30
N ILE A 151 -9.60 7.67 -12.59
CA ILE A 151 -10.14 6.83 -11.50
C ILE A 151 -9.99 7.50 -10.13
N TYR A 152 -8.81 8.04 -9.86
CA TYR A 152 -8.42 8.51 -8.54
C TYR A 152 -8.67 10.00 -8.32
N LEU A 153 -8.58 10.83 -9.36
CA LEU A 153 -8.80 12.28 -9.28
C LEU A 153 -10.25 12.70 -9.61
N LYS A 154 -11.21 11.78 -9.49
CA LYS A 154 -12.63 12.14 -9.63
C LYS A 154 -13.03 13.04 -8.47
N ASP A 155 -13.62 14.20 -8.80
CA ASP A 155 -14.34 15.08 -7.88
C ASP A 155 -15.57 14.38 -7.27
#